data_AF-A0A7X7KKH9-F1
#
_entry.id   AF-A0A7X7KKH9-F1
#
_cell.length_a   1.000
_cell.length_b   1.000
_cell.length_c   1.000
_cell.angle_alpha   90.00
_cell.angle_beta   90.00
_cell.angle_gamma   90.00
#
_symmetry.space_group_name_H-M   'P 1'
#
loop_
_entity.id
_entity.type
_entity.pdbx_description
1 polymer ?
#
loop_
_entity_poly.entity_id
_entity_poly.type
_entity_poly.pdbx_seq_one_letter_code
_entity_poly.pdbx_strand_id
1 'polypeptide(L)'
;SLLYDSYQEKVITPELRRQVWRQYCTEVRRLGGTPPPDRLLQTAAIQRLLQALGAYGKLWIRDGLDWYRQFVLPGFRLMLAAAEEVDAFPGIQSMARQAMRLAGEKLGRCPVEP
;
A
#
# COMPACT_ATOMS: atom_id res chain seq x y z
N SER A 1 4.88 0.93 -5.19
CA SER A 1 5.13 -0.25 -6.05
C SER A 1 3.82 -0.89 -6.48
N LEU A 2 3.73 -1.47 -7.69
CA LEU A 2 2.57 -2.26 -8.15
C LEU A 2 2.34 -3.52 -7.29
N LEU A 3 3.36 -3.97 -6.54
CA LEU A 3 3.21 -5.08 -5.60
C LEU A 3 2.42 -4.71 -4.34
N TYR A 4 2.12 -3.43 -4.13
CA TYR A 4 1.21 -2.93 -3.09
C TYR A 4 0.07 -2.19 -3.77
N ASP A 5 -0.71 -2.89 -4.58
CA ASP A 5 -1.84 -2.32 -5.29
C ASP A 5 -3.16 -2.64 -4.58
N SER A 6 -3.88 -1.59 -4.18
CA SER A 6 -5.19 -1.69 -3.53
C SER A 6 -6.27 -2.35 -4.41
N TYR A 7 -6.11 -2.34 -5.73
CA TYR A 7 -7.00 -3.08 -6.64
C TYR A 7 -6.79 -4.59 -6.56
N GLN A 8 -5.60 -5.03 -6.15
CA GLN A 8 -5.13 -6.42 -6.22
C GLN A 8 -4.83 -7.00 -4.84
N GLU A 9 -5.28 -6.36 -3.76
CA GLU A 9 -4.99 -6.77 -2.37
C GLU A 9 -5.34 -8.25 -2.10
N LYS A 10 -6.40 -8.76 -2.74
CA LYS A 10 -6.83 -10.16 -2.60
C LYS A 10 -5.95 -11.17 -3.35
N VAL A 11 -5.20 -10.70 -4.34
CA VAL A 11 -4.39 -11.54 -5.24
C VAL A 11 -2.92 -11.48 -4.84
N ILE A 12 -2.41 -10.28 -4.54
CA ILE A 12 -1.01 -10.07 -4.20
C ILE A 12 -0.81 -10.25 -2.70
N THR A 13 -0.54 -11.49 -2.30
CA THR A 13 -0.20 -11.83 -0.91
C THR A 13 1.18 -11.33 -0.52
N PRO A 14 1.48 -11.18 0.79
CA PRO A 14 2.83 -10.88 1.26
C PRO A 14 3.89 -11.87 0.74
N GLU A 15 3.54 -13.16 0.67
CA GLU A 15 4.43 -14.22 0.16
C GLU A 15 4.74 -14.00 -1.32
N LEU A 16 3.70 -13.79 -2.15
CA LEU A 16 3.87 -13.57 -3.59
C LEU A 16 4.70 -12.31 -3.84
N ARG A 17 4.43 -11.22 -3.11
CA ARG A 17 5.20 -9.99 -3.18
C ARG A 17 6.68 -10.21 -2.86
N ARG A 18 7.00 -10.96 -1.80
CA ARG A 18 8.39 -11.31 -1.47
C ARG A 18 9.04 -12.16 -2.55
N GLN A 19 8.32 -13.13 -3.12
CA GLN A 19 8.82 -13.96 -4.21
C GLN A 19 9.13 -13.13 -5.46
N VAL A 20 8.20 -12.27 -5.90
CA VAL A 20 8.39 -11.40 -7.07
C VAL A 20 9.54 -10.42 -6.85
N TRP A 21 9.67 -9.84 -5.65
CA TRP A 21 10.80 -8.96 -5.32
C TRP A 21 12.15 -9.68 -5.38
N ARG A 22 12.24 -10.89 -4.82
CA ARG A 22 13.46 -11.70 -4.90
C ARG A 22 13.80 -12.07 -6.33
N GLN A 23 12.80 -12.41 -7.15
CA GLN A 23 13.01 -12.69 -8.57
C GLN A 23 13.55 -11.48 -9.30
N TYR A 24 12.95 -10.30 -9.09
CA TYR A 24 13.45 -9.04 -9.65
C TYR A 24 14.91 -8.79 -9.26
N CYS A 25 15.26 -8.90 -7.98
CA CYS A 25 16.64 -8.73 -7.52
C CYS A 25 17.60 -9.77 -8.10
N THR A 26 17.14 -10.99 -8.36
CA THR A 26 17.94 -12.05 -9.00
C THR A 26 18.23 -11.70 -10.46
N GLU A 27 17.22 -11.25 -11.20
CA GLU A 27 17.39 -10.84 -12.59
C GLU A 27 18.30 -9.60 -12.72
N VAL A 28 18.19 -8.62 -11.82
CA VAL A 28 19.10 -7.47 -11.80
C VAL A 28 20.55 -7.91 -11.67
N ARG A 29 20.85 -8.86 -10.77
CA ARG A 29 22.21 -9.43 -10.63
C ARG A 29 22.64 -10.15 -11.91
N ARG A 30 21.76 -10.96 -12.51
CA ARG A 30 22.04 -11.72 -13.74
C ARG A 30 22.41 -10.81 -14.91
N LEU A 31 21.82 -9.61 -14.96
CA LEU A 31 22.11 -8.58 -15.96
C LEU A 31 23.35 -7.73 -15.63
N GLY A 32 24.11 -8.06 -14.59
CA GLY A 32 25.32 -7.33 -14.17
C GLY A 32 25.06 -6.08 -13.35
N GLY A 33 23.82 -5.87 -12.88
CA GLY A 33 23.45 -4.73 -12.05
C GLY A 33 23.52 -5.00 -10.54
N THR A 34 23.40 -3.94 -9.75
CA THR A 34 23.28 -4.00 -8.29
C THR A 34 21.80 -3.88 -7.89
N PRO A 35 21.22 -4.88 -7.20
CA PRO A 35 19.86 -4.78 -6.73
C PRO A 35 19.65 -3.61 -5.78
N PRO A 36 18.44 -3.03 -5.76
CA PRO A 36 18.12 -1.98 -4.80
C PRO A 36 18.17 -2.48 -3.36
N PRO A 37 18.33 -1.56 -2.38
CA PRO A 37 18.27 -1.90 -0.95
C PRO A 37 16.93 -2.56 -0.58
N ASP A 38 16.96 -3.46 0.41
CA ASP A 38 15.79 -4.25 0.81
C ASP A 38 14.56 -3.41 1.13
N ARG A 39 14.75 -2.26 1.78
CA ARG A 39 13.68 -1.34 2.17
C ARG A 39 13.07 -0.52 1.04
N LEU A 40 13.73 -0.46 -0.14
CA LEU A 40 13.30 0.44 -1.22
C LEU A 40 11.89 0.12 -1.70
N LEU A 41 11.54 -1.17 -1.74
CA LEU A 41 10.22 -1.62 -2.18
C LEU A 41 9.11 -1.03 -1.30
N GLN A 42 9.25 -1.15 0.02
CA GLN A 42 8.29 -0.65 1.00
C GLN A 42 8.23 0.88 0.99
N THR A 43 9.38 1.56 0.95
CA THR A 43 9.41 3.03 0.86
C THR A 43 8.70 3.53 -0.41
N ALA A 44 8.97 2.92 -1.55
CA ALA A 44 8.29 3.24 -2.82
C ALA A 44 6.81 2.80 -2.83
N ALA A 45 6.42 1.84 -2.00
CA ALA A 45 5.01 1.48 -1.80
C ALA A 45 4.28 2.55 -1.02
N ILE A 46 4.81 2.99 0.12
CA ILE A 46 4.24 4.03 0.97
C ILE A 46 4.01 5.32 0.16
N GLN A 47 5.02 5.80 -0.55
CA GLN A 47 4.92 7.03 -1.35
C GLN A 47 3.83 6.93 -2.44
N ARG A 48 3.80 5.81 -3.17
CA ARG A 48 2.79 5.59 -4.21
C ARG A 48 1.39 5.46 -3.64
N LEU A 49 1.23 4.77 -2.50
CA LEU A 49 -0.06 4.59 -1.86
C LEU A 49 -0.61 5.91 -1.34
N LEU A 50 0.22 6.79 -0.78
CA LEU A 50 -0.18 8.15 -0.41
C LEU A 50 -0.76 8.93 -1.60
N GLN A 51 -0.07 8.89 -2.74
CA GLN A 51 -0.55 9.52 -3.98
C GLN A 51 -1.87 8.90 -4.46
N ALA A 52 -1.95 7.57 -4.47
CA ALA A 52 -3.14 6.84 -4.90
C ALA A 52 -4.36 7.14 -4.00
N LEU A 53 -4.18 7.16 -2.68
CA LEU A 53 -5.23 7.50 -1.72
C LEU A 53 -5.75 8.93 -1.92
N GLY A 54 -4.85 9.89 -2.16
CA GLY A 54 -5.24 11.26 -2.53
C GLY A 54 -6.06 11.30 -3.82
N ALA A 55 -5.63 10.54 -4.84
CA ALA A 55 -6.36 10.43 -6.10
C ALA A 55 -7.74 9.77 -5.92
N TYR A 56 -7.84 8.67 -5.16
CA TYR A 56 -9.10 7.98 -4.88
C TYR A 56 -10.08 8.90 -4.15
N GLY A 57 -9.59 9.64 -3.15
CA GLY A 57 -10.41 10.62 -2.43
C GLY A 57 -10.97 11.70 -3.35
N LYS A 58 -10.13 12.25 -4.25
CA LYS A 58 -10.59 13.24 -5.24
C LYS A 58 -11.61 12.64 -6.21
N LEU A 59 -11.28 11.51 -6.85
CA LEU A 59 -12.13 10.89 -7.86
C LEU A 59 -13.49 10.49 -7.29
N TRP A 60 -13.51 10.01 -6.04
CA TRP A 60 -14.75 9.68 -5.35
C TRP A 60 -15.55 10.93 -4.93
N ILE A 61 -14.95 11.83 -4.14
CA ILE A 61 -15.69 12.92 -3.48
C ILE A 61 -16.00 14.08 -4.45
N ARG A 62 -15.04 14.43 -5.30
CA ARG A 62 -15.14 15.60 -6.18
C ARG A 62 -15.68 15.24 -7.55
N ASP A 63 -15.22 14.12 -8.11
CA ASP A 63 -15.53 13.75 -9.49
C ASP A 63 -16.69 12.73 -9.58
N GLY A 64 -17.24 12.29 -8.44
CA GLY A 64 -18.44 11.44 -8.37
C GLY A 64 -18.23 9.99 -8.78
N LEU A 65 -16.99 9.53 -8.90
CA LEU A 65 -16.66 8.17 -9.32
C LEU A 65 -16.65 7.22 -8.12
N ASP A 66 -17.84 6.75 -7.72
CA ASP A 66 -18.04 5.87 -6.56
C ASP A 66 -17.25 4.55 -6.60
N TRP A 67 -16.85 4.08 -7.79
CA TRP A 67 -16.04 2.88 -7.93
C TRP A 67 -14.74 2.95 -7.10
N TYR A 68 -14.13 4.13 -6.96
CA TYR A 68 -12.88 4.30 -6.20
C TYR A 68 -13.05 4.19 -4.69
N ARG A 69 -14.27 4.38 -4.18
CA ARG A 69 -14.59 4.29 -2.74
C ARG A 69 -14.08 3.00 -2.10
N GLN A 70 -14.19 1.88 -2.83
CA GLN A 70 -13.86 0.56 -2.31
C GLN A 70 -12.35 0.33 -2.08
N PHE A 71 -11.49 1.15 -2.70
CA PHE A 71 -10.03 0.97 -2.62
C PHE A 71 -9.37 1.82 -1.54
N VAL A 72 -10.11 2.72 -0.87
CA VAL A 72 -9.59 3.58 0.19
C VAL A 72 -9.09 2.77 1.39
N LEU A 73 -9.92 1.88 1.95
CA LEU A 73 -9.52 1.04 3.08
C LEU A 73 -8.41 0.04 2.73
N PRO A 74 -8.47 -0.71 1.60
CA PRO A 74 -7.34 -1.51 1.13
C PRO A 74 -6.05 -0.70 0.98
N GLY A 75 -6.12 0.53 0.45
CA GLY A 75 -4.94 1.39 0.30
C GLY A 75 -4.28 1.72 1.63
N PHE A 76 -5.06 2.08 2.67
CA PHE A 76 -4.52 2.32 4.00
C PHE A 76 -3.96 1.06 4.66
N ARG A 77 -4.63 -0.10 4.50
CA ARG A 77 -4.12 -1.39 5.02
C ARG A 77 -2.78 -1.77 4.39
N LEU A 78 -2.66 -1.65 3.07
CA LEU A 78 -1.40 -1.91 2.37
C LEU A 78 -0.30 -0.92 2.76
N MET A 79 -0.66 0.34 3.06
CA MET A 79 0.32 1.34 3.51
C MET A 79 0.83 1.03 4.91
N LEU A 80 -0.06 0.60 5.81
CA LEU A 80 0.32 0.13 7.15
C LEU A 80 1.22 -1.10 7.05
N ALA A 81 0.82 -2.12 6.28
CA ALA A 81 1.62 -3.32 6.07
C ALA A 81 3.01 -3.00 5.50
N ALA A 82 3.11 -2.08 4.53
CA ALA A 82 4.40 -1.66 3.99
C ALA A 82 5.30 -1.00 5.05
N ALA A 83 4.71 -0.18 5.94
CA ALA A 83 5.43 0.50 7.01
C ALA A 83 5.83 -0.45 8.16
N GLU A 84 5.05 -1.49 8.42
CA GLU A 84 5.36 -2.53 9.41
C GLU A 84 6.46 -3.48 8.88
N GLU A 85 6.39 -3.89 7.62
CA GLU A 85 7.39 -4.78 7.00
C GLU A 85 8.80 -4.18 6.93
N VAL A 86 8.92 -2.85 6.89
CA VAL A 86 10.22 -2.16 6.88
C VAL A 86 10.71 -1.80 8.29
N ASP A 87 9.90 -2.06 9.33
CA ASP A 87 10.11 -1.65 10.72
C ASP A 87 10.66 -0.22 10.84
N ALA A 88 10.08 0.68 10.05
CA ALA A 88 10.52 2.07 9.95
C ALA A 88 9.33 3.01 9.79
N PHE A 89 9.57 4.29 10.04
CA PHE A 89 8.59 5.37 9.89
C PHE A 89 7.37 5.22 10.84
N PRO A 90 7.57 5.26 12.18
CA PRO A 90 6.47 5.13 13.15
C PRO A 90 5.37 6.19 12.94
N GLY A 91 5.74 7.39 12.48
CA GLY A 91 4.77 8.43 12.11
C GLY A 91 3.83 8.01 10.97
N ILE A 92 4.34 7.27 9.97
CA ILE A 92 3.53 6.74 8.87
C ILE A 92 2.60 5.63 9.36
N GLN A 93 3.07 4.74 10.25
CA GLN A 93 2.23 3.70 10.83
C GLN A 93 1.07 4.31 11.64
N SER A 94 1.37 5.29 12.51
CA SER A 94 0.35 6.00 13.29
C SER A 94 -0.67 6.71 12.39
N MET A 95 -0.19 7.45 11.39
CA MET A 95 -1.03 8.13 10.40
C MET A 95 -1.91 7.15 9.62
N ALA A 96 -1.36 6.01 9.16
CA ALA A 96 -2.11 4.99 8.43
C ALA A 96 -3.26 4.42 9.28
N ARG A 97 -2.99 4.10 10.55
CA ARG A 97 -3.99 3.60 11.50
C ARG A 97 -5.10 4.62 11.75
N GLN A 98 -4.73 5.88 12.01
CA GLN A 98 -5.71 6.94 12.24
C GLN A 98 -6.56 7.21 10.99
N ALA A 99 -5.92 7.30 9.82
CA ALA A 99 -6.62 7.54 8.56
C ALA A 99 -7.55 6.38 8.18
N MET A 100 -7.15 5.13 8.45
CA MET A 100 -8.00 3.96 8.25
C MET A 100 -9.25 4.01 9.15
N ARG A 101 -9.11 4.41 10.42
CA ARG A 101 -10.26 4.61 11.32
C ARG A 101 -11.21 5.67 10.79
N LEU A 102 -10.71 6.86 10.47
CA LEU A 102 -11.51 7.97 9.93
C LEU A 102 -12.21 7.59 8.61
N ALA A 103 -11.51 6.86 7.73
CA ALA A 103 -12.08 6.37 6.49
C ALA A 103 -13.18 5.33 6.75
N GLY A 104 -12.98 4.41 7.70
CA GLY A 104 -13.98 3.42 8.09
C GLY A 104 -15.27 4.06 8.58
N GLU A 105 -15.16 5.02 9.50
CA GLU A 105 -16.27 5.84 10.01
C GLU A 105 -17.05 6.50 8.86
N LYS A 106 -16.35 7.18 7.94
CA LYS A 106 -16.98 7.83 6.79
C LYS A 106 -17.63 6.84 5.82
N LEU A 107 -17.09 5.63 5.70
CA LEU A 107 -17.59 4.61 4.79
C LEU A 107 -18.76 3.81 5.36
N GLY A 108 -19.14 4.03 6.63
CA GLY A 108 -20.13 3.21 7.34
C GLY A 108 -19.63 1.78 7.57
N ARG A 109 -18.32 1.56 7.52
CA ARG A 109 -17.67 0.28 7.77
C ARG A 109 -16.83 0.43 9.03
N CYS A 110 -17.39 -0.02 10.16
CA CYS A 110 -16.64 -0.09 11.42
C CYS A 110 -15.34 -0.89 11.19
N PRO A 111 -14.17 -0.45 11.67
CA PRO A 111 -12.99 -1.29 11.61
C PRO A 111 -13.24 -2.49 12.54
N VAL A 112 -13.20 -3.69 11.98
CA VAL A 112 -13.09 -4.93 12.76
C VAL A 112 -11.76 -4.82 13.50
N GLU A 113 -11.83 -4.70 14.83
CA GLU A 113 -10.66 -4.85 15.71
C GLU A 113 -10.09 -6.27 15.55
N PRO A 114 -8.77 -6.46 15.78
CA PRO A 114 -8.08 -7.73 15.56
C PRO A 114 -8.63 -8.90 16.38
#